data_AF-A0AAV0WZA8-F1
#
_entry.id   AF-A0AAV0WZA8-F1
#
_cell.length_a   1.000
_cell.length_b   1.000
_cell.length_c   1.000
_cell.angle_alpha   90.00
_cell.angle_beta   90.00
_cell.angle_gamma   90.00
#
_symmetry.space_group_name_H-M   'P 1'
#
loop_
_entity.id
_entity.type
_entity.pdbx_description
1 polymer ?
#
loop_
_entity_poly.entity_id
_entity_poly.type
_entity_poly.pdbx_seq_one_letter_code
_entity_poly.pdbx_strand_id
1 'polypeptide(L)' 'MTSSSVNLQTTGMSDAAEAVAADDGSGAASCSRNPLLCFLCEDYYSDPCILICFHTFCAKCIRTKNQEGKINCPLCG' A
#
# COMPACT_ATOMS: atom_id res chain seq x y z
N MET A 1 46.98 31.25 32.18
CA MET A 1 47.63 30.32 31.23
C MET A 1 46.53 29.48 30.62
N THR A 2 45.89 30.10 29.63
CA THR A 2 45.79 29.69 28.22
C THR A 2 44.41 29.12 27.95
N SER A 3 43.57 30.03 27.47
CA SER A 3 42.33 29.78 26.75
C SER A 3 42.45 28.58 25.82
N SER A 4 41.45 27.72 25.80
CA SER A 4 41.28 26.76 24.70
C SER A 4 39.93 27.03 24.08
N SER A 5 39.94 27.92 23.09
CA SER A 5 38.86 28.10 22.13
C SER A 5 38.85 26.88 21.22
N VAL A 6 37.76 26.10 21.24
CA VAL A 6 37.51 25.09 20.22
C VAL A 6 36.33 25.59 19.39
N ASN A 7 36.66 26.20 18.26
CA ASN A 7 35.72 26.61 17.23
C ASN A 7 35.60 25.43 16.25
N LEU A 8 34.54 24.63 16.34
CA LEU A 8 34.21 23.67 15.29
C LEU A 8 32.97 24.17 14.55
N GLN A 9 33.25 24.92 13.49
CA GLN A 9 32.29 25.23 12.44
C GLN A 9 31.96 23.92 11.73
N THR A 10 30.78 23.35 11.97
CA THR A 10 30.25 22.29 11.12
C THR A 10 29.49 22.94 9.96
N THR A 11 30.19 23.12 8.84
CA THR A 11 29.57 23.38 7.54
C THR A 11 29.04 22.08 6.98
N GLY A 12 27.76 22.05 6.62
CA GLY A 12 27.15 20.89 5.96
C GLY A 12 25.66 21.10 5.68
N MET A 13 25.31 22.18 4.98
CA MET A 13 24.02 22.27 4.30
C MET A 13 24.02 21.17 3.23
N SER A 14 23.22 20.13 3.45
CA SER A 14 22.99 19.08 2.48
C SER A 14 21.86 19.53 1.57
N ASP A 15 22.19 19.74 0.31
CA ASP A 15 21.29 20.08 -0.78
C ASP A 15 20.25 18.99 -1.08
N ALA A 16 19.17 19.47 -1.71
CA ALA A 16 18.33 18.77 -2.69
C ALA A 16 17.70 17.44 -2.26
N ALA A 17 16.52 17.51 -1.61
CA ALA A 17 15.56 16.43 -1.69
C ALA A 17 14.83 16.51 -3.04
N GLU A 18 15.26 15.59 -3.89
CA GLU A 18 14.85 15.28 -5.26
C GLU A 18 13.33 15.17 -5.44
N ALA A 19 12.85 15.68 -6.57
CA ALA A 19 11.49 15.52 -7.05
C ALA A 19 11.22 14.04 -7.41
N VAL A 20 10.21 13.43 -6.80
CA VAL A 20 9.78 12.09 -7.21
C VAL A 20 8.93 12.18 -8.47
N ALA A 21 9.45 11.50 -9.49
CA ALA A 21 8.98 11.47 -10.86
C ALA A 21 7.54 10.96 -11.00
N ALA A 22 6.85 11.49 -12.02
CA ALA A 22 5.66 10.90 -12.60
C ALA A 22 6.01 9.54 -13.22
N ASP A 23 5.17 8.55 -12.97
CA ASP A 23 5.21 7.23 -13.59
C ASP A 23 4.10 7.18 -14.66
N ASP A 24 4.53 7.18 -15.93
CA ASP A 24 3.72 6.94 -17.13
C ASP A 24 4.06 5.52 -17.63
N GLY A 25 3.45 4.52 -16.97
CA GLY A 25 3.74 3.10 -17.17
C GLY A 25 2.93 2.44 -18.28
N SER A 26 3.27 2.70 -19.54
CA SER A 26 2.80 1.91 -20.70
C SER A 26 3.74 0.72 -20.91
N GLY A 27 3.43 -0.41 -20.29
CA GLY A 27 4.15 -1.66 -20.44
C GLY A 27 3.17 -2.81 -20.33
N ALA A 28 3.23 -3.77 -21.27
CA ALA A 28 2.51 -5.02 -21.20
C ALA A 28 3.02 -5.85 -20.00
N ALA A 29 2.66 -5.43 -18.78
CA ALA A 29 2.88 -6.18 -17.58
C ALA A 29 2.02 -7.44 -17.72
N SER A 30 2.65 -8.61 -17.67
CA SER A 30 1.94 -9.79 -17.21
C SER A 30 1.24 -9.36 -15.93
N CYS A 31 -0.09 -9.30 -15.93
CA CYS A 31 -0.88 -8.66 -14.88
C CYS A 31 -0.79 -9.46 -13.57
N SER A 32 0.39 -9.48 -12.95
CA SER A 32 0.60 -9.97 -11.60
C SER A 32 0.01 -8.92 -10.68
N ARG A 33 -1.32 -8.97 -10.54
CA ARG A 33 -2.05 -8.23 -9.51
C ARG A 33 -1.32 -8.47 -8.20
N ASN A 34 -1.03 -7.40 -7.47
CA ASN A 34 -0.35 -7.50 -6.18
C ASN A 34 -1.21 -8.37 -5.24
N PRO A 35 -0.68 -9.49 -4.72
CA PRO A 35 -1.43 -10.45 -3.91
C PRO A 35 -1.91 -9.87 -2.57
N LEU A 36 -1.44 -8.68 -2.19
CA LEU A 36 -1.82 -7.98 -0.97
C LEU A 36 -3.04 -7.06 -1.16
N LEU A 37 -3.58 -6.96 -2.38
CA LEU A 37 -4.71 -6.09 -2.70
C LEU A 37 -6.03 -6.86 -2.73
N CYS A 38 -7.07 -6.24 -2.21
CA CYS A 38 -8.43 -6.74 -2.25
C CYS A 38 -9.03 -6.62 -3.65
N PHE A 39 -9.63 -7.70 -4.14
CA PHE A 39 -10.27 -7.71 -5.47
C PHE A 39 -11.46 -6.75 -5.60
N LEU A 40 -12.08 -6.34 -4.50
CA LEU A 40 -13.28 -5.49 -4.51
C LEU A 40 -12.99 -3.99 -4.46
N CYS A 41 -11.92 -3.57 -3.78
CA CYS A 41 -11.55 -2.16 -3.65
C CYS A 41 -10.20 -1.82 -4.31
N GLU A 42 -9.51 -2.81 -4.86
CA GLU A 42 -8.21 -2.69 -5.53
C GLU A 42 -7.13 -2.00 -4.67
N ASP A 43 -7.29 -2.11 -3.35
CA ASP A 43 -6.43 -1.49 -2.33
C ASP A 43 -6.03 -2.56 -1.30
N TYR A 44 -5.05 -2.26 -0.45
CA TYR A 44 -4.57 -3.16 0.59
C TYR A 44 -5.72 -3.65 1.48
N TYR A 45 -5.65 -4.93 1.83
CA TYR A 45 -6.66 -5.54 2.69
C TYR A 45 -6.81 -4.79 4.01
N SER A 46 -7.98 -4.19 4.22
CA SER A 46 -8.41 -3.67 5.51
C SER A 46 -9.33 -4.69 6.17
N ASP A 47 -8.87 -5.31 7.26
CA ASP A 47 -9.57 -6.41 7.96
C ASP A 47 -9.88 -7.59 7.01
N PRO A 48 -8.85 -8.38 6.62
CA PRO A 48 -9.03 -9.48 5.66
C PRO A 48 -9.97 -10.56 6.22
N CYS A 49 -10.97 -10.92 5.42
CA CYS A 49 -11.95 -11.95 5.71
C CYS A 49 -11.85 -13.05 4.65
N ILE A 50 -11.61 -14.29 5.09
CA ILE A 50 -11.48 -15.47 4.25
C ILE A 50 -12.81 -16.23 4.27
N LEU A 51 -13.37 -16.51 3.09
CA LEU A 51 -14.59 -17.30 2.94
C LEU A 51 -14.27 -18.81 2.92
N ILE A 52 -15.30 -19.65 3.04
CA ILE A 52 -15.16 -21.11 3.01
C ILE A 52 -14.54 -21.64 1.71
N CYS A 53 -14.65 -20.85 0.63
CA CYS A 53 -14.05 -21.11 -0.67
C CYS A 53 -12.60 -20.61 -0.80
N PHE A 54 -11.97 -20.19 0.30
CA PHE A 54 -10.59 -19.70 0.39
C PHE A 54 -10.29 -18.38 -0.35
N HIS A 55 -11.30 -17.64 -0.78
CA HIS A 55 -11.13 -16.30 -1.33
C HIS A 55 -11.12 -15.24 -0.22
N THR A 56 -10.21 -14.26 -0.33
CA THR A 56 -9.98 -13.23 0.68
C THR A 56 -10.42 -11.85 0.18
N PHE A 57 -11.18 -11.14 1.02
CA PHE A 57 -11.68 -9.77 0.76
C PHE A 57 -11.56 -8.92 2.03
N CYS A 58 -11.62 -7.60 1.92
CA CYS A 58 -11.84 -6.76 3.11
C CYS A 58 -13.21 -7.08 3.71
N ALA A 59 -13.32 -7.19 5.04
CA ALA A 59 -14.58 -7.44 5.74
C ALA A 59 -15.63 -6.38 5.38
N LYS A 60 -15.23 -5.11 5.25
CA LYS A 60 -16.11 -4.03 4.78
C LYS A 60 -16.64 -4.30 3.36
N CYS A 61 -15.75 -4.66 2.43
CA CYS A 61 -16.09 -4.82 1.02
C CYS A 61 -17.05 -5.99 0.79
N ILE A 62 -16.81 -7.13 1.44
CA ILE A 62 -17.69 -8.29 1.29
C ILE A 62 -19.05 -8.08 1.94
N ARG A 63 -19.11 -7.37 3.09
CA ARG A 63 -20.37 -7.01 3.74
C ARG A 63 -21.21 -6.07 2.87
N THR A 64 -20.59 -5.07 2.23
CA THR A 64 -21.30 -4.16 1.30
C THR A 64 -21.89 -4.90 0.10
N LYS A 65 -21.21 -5.93 -0.39
CA LYS A 65 -21.70 -6.76 -1.51
C LYS A 65 -22.77 -7.76 -1.11
N ASN A 66 -22.91 -8.05 0.18
CA ASN A 66 -23.89 -8.98 0.70
C ASN A 66 -25.05 -8.27 1.42
N GLN A 67 -26.05 -7.83 0.65
CA GLN A 67 -27.23 -7.14 1.17
C GLN A 67 -28.33 -8.10 1.71
N GLU A 68 -28.30 -9.38 1.33
CA GLU A 68 -29.35 -10.38 1.63
C GLU A 68 -29.00 -11.25 2.86
N GLY A 69 -28.01 -10.85 3.67
CA GLY A 69 -27.59 -11.60 4.86
C GLY A 69 -26.86 -12.92 4.59
N LYS A 70 -26.61 -13.29 3.32
CA LYS A 70 -25.86 -14.50 2.91
C LYS A 70 -24.56 -14.15 2.19
N ILE A 71 -23.43 -14.33 2.87
CA ILE A 71 -22.12 -14.02 2.28
C ILE A 71 -21.84 -14.99 1.13
N ASN A 72 -21.96 -14.50 -0.10
CA ASN A 72 -21.59 -15.21 -1.32
C ASN A 72 -20.25 -14.72 -1.82
N CYS A 73 -19.39 -15.64 -2.27
CA CYS A 73 -18.10 -15.28 -2.81
C CYS A 73 -18.26 -14.67 -4.22
N PRO A 74 -17.79 -13.44 -4.47
CA PRO A 74 -17.86 -12.81 -5.80
C PRO A 74 -17.00 -13.49 -6.87
N LEU A 75 -16.08 -14.38 -6.46
CA LEU A 75 -15.14 -15.06 -7.35
C LEU A 75 -15.53 -16.51 -7.67
N CYS A 76 -16.48 -17.11 -6.94
CA CYS A 76 -16.81 -18.53 -7.12
C CYS A 76 -17.76 -18.82 -8.28
N GLY A 77 -18.57 -17.85 -8.72
CA GLY A 77 -19.63 -18.08 -9.71
C GLY A 77 -20.86 -18.75 -9.12
#